data_AF-B0SR61-F1
#
_entry.id   AF-B0SR61-F1
#
_cell.length_a   1.000
_cell.length_b   1.000
_cell.length_c   1.000
_cell.angle_alpha   90.00
_cell.angle_beta   90.00
_cell.angle_gamma   90.00
#
_symmetry.space_group_name_H-M   'P 1'
#
loop_
_entity.id
_entity.type
_entity.pdbx_description
1 polymer ?
#
loop_
_entity_poly.entity_id
_entity_poly.type
_entity_poly.pdbx_seq_one_letter_code
_entity_poly.pdbx_strand_id
1 'polypeptide(L)'
;MDQKTILETFTDILKETKFLIQNHSISIYRFQDESDPNDFVFPWKSKVPESIEIQKKQQKENQRKNRDLINFSCTLCQGKLSGVRQFLHKGRKPILVLHYSGATTAKEKPFTKTRPNQIFKDKLTEVSWDGIIKKAFGFSYEELYYEEYPACTFSHTDSKETDWKQRLESCKIHVKETVDEFGIKAIVILGSSARLLFGADKAKEQLGKVMDWDLNGLKIPILTTRSPEALVFLGEKAKKADSETNLFQYGKEKQDLEESFISHLSILKQYL
;
A
#
# COMPACT_ATOMS: atom_id res chain seq x y z
N MET A 1 -15.36 -26.65 -14.59
CA MET A 1 -15.17 -27.74 -13.61
C MET A 1 -16.09 -27.49 -12.44
N ASP A 2 -16.87 -28.49 -12.06
CA ASP A 2 -17.78 -28.45 -10.91
C ASP A 2 -16.95 -28.49 -9.60
N GLN A 3 -17.35 -27.70 -8.59
CA GLN A 3 -16.65 -27.58 -7.31
C GLN A 3 -16.52 -28.92 -6.60
N LYS A 4 -17.53 -29.79 -6.77
CA LYS A 4 -17.52 -31.14 -6.21
C LYS A 4 -16.39 -31.98 -6.79
N THR A 5 -16.20 -31.92 -8.11
CA THR A 5 -15.14 -32.68 -8.81
C THR A 5 -13.75 -32.23 -8.39
N ILE A 6 -13.57 -30.92 -8.17
CA ILE A 6 -12.30 -30.36 -7.67
C ILE A 6 -11.98 -30.92 -6.28
N LEU A 7 -12.99 -31.00 -5.41
CA LEU A 7 -12.84 -31.44 -4.03
C LEU A 7 -12.56 -32.95 -3.93
N GLU A 8 -13.21 -33.74 -4.78
CA GLU A 8 -12.95 -35.18 -4.93
C GLU A 8 -11.52 -35.42 -5.44
N THR A 9 -11.13 -34.74 -6.51
CA THR A 9 -9.77 -34.86 -7.08
C THR A 9 -8.70 -34.47 -6.05
N PHE A 10 -8.92 -33.40 -5.30
CA PHE A 10 -8.01 -32.97 -4.24
C PHE A 10 -7.89 -34.00 -3.10
N THR A 11 -9.01 -34.62 -2.74
CA THR A 11 -9.04 -35.66 -1.70
C THR A 11 -8.25 -36.90 -2.13
N ASP A 12 -8.35 -37.29 -3.39
CA ASP A 12 -7.62 -38.43 -3.93
C ASP A 12 -6.11 -38.17 -4.02
N ILE A 13 -5.71 -36.98 -4.48
CA ILE A 13 -4.30 -36.53 -4.46
C ILE A 13 -3.73 -36.61 -3.05
N LEU A 14 -4.47 -36.16 -2.03
CA LEU A 14 -4.02 -36.21 -0.64
C LEU A 14 -3.84 -37.65 -0.13
N LYS A 15 -4.73 -38.57 -0.50
CA LYS A 15 -4.64 -39.98 -0.12
C LYS A 15 -3.41 -40.65 -0.76
N GLU A 16 -3.21 -40.43 -2.05
CA GLU A 16 -2.06 -40.99 -2.78
C GLU A 16 -0.74 -40.43 -2.24
N THR A 17 -0.67 -39.11 -2.03
CA THR A 17 0.51 -38.46 -1.45
C THR A 17 0.84 -39.03 -0.07
N LYS A 18 -0.18 -39.23 0.78
CA LYS A 18 0.01 -39.84 2.10
C LYS A 18 0.56 -41.27 2.00
N PHE A 19 0.02 -42.08 1.09
CA PHE A 19 0.50 -43.45 0.86
C PHE A 19 1.96 -43.48 0.41
N LEU A 20 2.33 -42.60 -0.52
CA LEU A 20 3.69 -42.51 -1.06
C LEU A 20 4.72 -42.07 0.00
N ILE A 21 4.34 -41.13 0.87
CA ILE A 21 5.17 -40.68 2.00
C ILE A 21 5.33 -41.80 3.03
N GLN A 22 4.25 -42.49 3.41
CA GLN A 22 4.27 -43.56 4.41
C GLN A 22 5.12 -44.77 3.98
N ASN A 23 5.12 -45.10 2.69
CA ASN A 23 5.89 -46.22 2.16
C ASN A 23 7.30 -45.84 1.71
N HIS A 24 7.78 -44.63 2.04
CA HIS A 24 9.09 -44.10 1.63
C HIS A 24 9.37 -44.26 0.12
N SER A 25 8.33 -44.24 -0.70
CA SER A 25 8.43 -44.52 -2.14
C SER A 25 8.93 -43.30 -2.93
N ILE A 26 9.11 -42.16 -2.26
CA ILE A 26 9.63 -40.91 -2.81
C ILE A 26 10.66 -40.35 -1.83
N SER A 27 11.81 -39.94 -2.34
CA SER A 27 12.81 -39.23 -1.55
C SER A 27 12.35 -37.80 -1.27
N ILE A 28 12.12 -37.48 0.01
CA ILE A 28 11.84 -36.12 0.46
C ILE A 28 13.18 -35.47 0.78
N TYR A 29 13.61 -34.54 -0.07
CA TYR A 29 14.82 -33.75 0.15
C TYR A 29 14.53 -32.63 1.15
N ARG A 30 15.29 -32.60 2.25
CA ARG A 30 15.19 -31.58 3.30
C ARG A 30 16.43 -30.68 3.24
N PHE A 31 16.26 -29.37 3.36
CA PHE A 31 17.39 -28.46 3.55
C PHE A 31 17.89 -28.56 5.01
N GLN A 32 19.20 -28.41 5.25
CA GLN A 32 19.80 -28.63 6.58
C GLN A 32 19.15 -27.79 7.70
N ASP A 33 18.53 -26.67 7.36
CA ASP A 33 17.97 -25.71 8.31
C ASP A 33 16.44 -25.86 8.52
N GLU A 34 15.78 -26.80 7.83
CA GLU A 34 14.34 -27.03 8.02
C GLU A 34 14.09 -27.77 9.33
N SER A 35 13.05 -27.39 10.07
CA SER A 35 12.60 -28.09 11.29
C SER A 35 11.85 -29.38 10.95
N ASP A 36 11.86 -30.37 11.86
CA ASP A 36 11.14 -31.62 11.60
C ASP A 36 9.63 -31.34 11.59
N PRO A 37 8.88 -31.76 10.56
CA PRO A 37 7.42 -31.58 10.55
C PRO A 37 6.72 -32.18 11.77
N ASN A 38 7.30 -33.23 12.38
CA ASN A 38 6.75 -33.84 13.59
C ASN A 38 6.98 -32.99 14.85
N ASP A 39 7.96 -32.08 14.81
CA ASP A 39 8.24 -31.12 15.90
C ASP A 39 7.39 -29.85 15.76
N PHE A 40 6.58 -29.74 14.70
CA PHE A 40 5.72 -28.58 14.48
C PHE A 40 4.48 -28.62 15.38
N VAL A 41 4.51 -27.84 16.46
CA VAL A 41 3.37 -27.68 17.37
C VAL A 41 2.26 -26.88 16.67
N PHE A 42 1.18 -27.55 16.28
CA PHE A 42 0.01 -26.90 15.70
C PHE A 42 -0.81 -26.17 16.79
N PRO A 43 -0.89 -24.83 16.81
CA PRO A 43 -1.62 -24.11 17.85
C PRO A 43 -3.13 -24.19 17.57
N TRP A 44 -3.78 -25.24 18.07
CA TRP A 44 -5.24 -25.35 18.03
C TRP A 44 -5.85 -24.52 19.17
N LYS A 45 -6.58 -23.46 18.83
CA LYS A 45 -7.39 -22.69 19.78
C LYS A 45 -8.86 -22.91 19.49
N SER A 46 -9.60 -23.44 20.46
CA SER A 46 -11.06 -23.59 20.37
C SER A 46 -11.72 -22.21 20.33
N LYS A 47 -12.59 -21.99 19.35
CA LYS A 47 -13.44 -20.78 19.29
C LYS A 47 -14.64 -20.95 20.21
N VAL A 48 -14.44 -20.72 21.51
CA VAL A 48 -15.56 -20.53 22.45
C VAL A 48 -15.99 -19.06 22.36
N PRO A 49 -17.29 -18.72 22.25
CA PRO A 49 -17.73 -17.34 22.31
C PRO A 49 -17.45 -16.76 23.69
N GLU A 50 -16.43 -15.91 23.79
CA GLU A 50 -16.08 -15.24 25.05
C GLU A 50 -17.07 -14.13 25.39
N SER A 51 -17.33 -13.92 26.68
CA SER A 51 -18.21 -12.86 27.18
C SER A 51 -17.67 -11.46 26.83
N ILE A 52 -18.58 -10.49 26.65
CA ILE A 52 -18.26 -9.12 26.22
C ILE A 52 -17.23 -8.43 27.13
N GLU A 53 -17.21 -8.76 28.42
CA GLU A 53 -16.23 -8.21 29.37
C GLU A 53 -14.83 -8.81 29.19
N ILE A 54 -14.74 -10.11 28.89
CA ILE A 54 -13.47 -10.78 28.56
C ILE A 54 -12.97 -10.26 27.21
N GLN A 55 -13.84 -10.02 26.23
CA GLN A 55 -13.47 -9.39 24.96
C GLN A 55 -12.92 -7.97 25.15
N LYS A 56 -13.48 -7.17 26.08
CA LYS A 56 -12.97 -5.82 26.39
C LYS A 56 -11.65 -5.85 27.16
N LYS A 57 -11.47 -6.78 28.11
CA LYS A 57 -10.20 -6.99 28.83
C LYS A 57 -9.12 -7.52 27.90
N GLN A 58 -9.44 -8.51 27.07
CA GLN A 58 -8.54 -9.02 26.04
C GLN A 58 -8.28 -8.00 24.93
N GLN A 59 -9.21 -7.09 24.58
CA GLN A 59 -8.89 -5.96 23.70
C GLN A 59 -7.85 -5.04 24.35
N LYS A 60 -7.98 -4.72 25.64
CA LYS A 60 -6.99 -3.90 26.36
C LYS A 60 -5.66 -4.62 26.57
N GLU A 61 -5.66 -5.94 26.80
CA GLU A 61 -4.44 -6.75 26.93
C GLU A 61 -3.80 -7.10 25.57
N ASN A 62 -4.58 -7.33 24.52
CA ASN A 62 -4.08 -7.49 23.15
C ASN A 62 -3.58 -6.16 22.59
N GLN A 63 -4.12 -5.01 23.02
CA GLN A 63 -3.49 -3.70 22.77
C GLN A 63 -2.12 -3.57 23.46
N ARG A 64 -1.91 -4.23 24.60
CA ARG A 64 -0.62 -4.27 25.30
C ARG A 64 0.35 -5.33 24.76
N LYS A 65 -0.16 -6.48 24.28
CA LYS A 65 0.62 -7.61 23.74
C LYS A 65 0.89 -7.52 22.23
N ASN A 66 0.10 -6.77 21.45
CA ASN A 66 0.37 -6.46 20.04
C ASN A 66 1.42 -5.33 19.88
N ARG A 67 2.48 -5.34 20.69
CA ARG A 67 3.62 -4.45 20.43
C ARG A 67 4.33 -4.79 19.11
N ASP A 68 4.18 -6.03 18.64
CA ASP A 68 4.86 -6.52 17.43
C ASP A 68 4.00 -6.45 16.14
N LEU A 69 2.76 -5.90 16.21
CA LEU A 69 1.86 -5.73 15.06
C LEU A 69 1.22 -4.33 14.97
N ILE A 70 1.67 -3.36 15.78
CA ILE A 70 1.22 -1.95 15.78
C ILE A 70 2.44 -1.05 15.53
N ASN A 71 3.03 -1.14 14.34
CA ASN A 71 4.29 -0.49 14.00
C ASN A 71 4.17 1.02 13.70
N PHE A 72 3.59 1.84 14.60
CA PHE A 72 3.83 3.30 14.56
C PHE A 72 3.45 4.07 15.85
N SER A 73 4.32 4.03 16.86
CA SER A 73 4.24 4.89 18.05
C SER A 73 4.93 6.26 17.86
N CYS A 74 4.78 6.88 16.69
CA CYS A 74 5.32 8.22 16.45
C CYS A 74 4.60 9.28 17.31
N THR A 75 5.39 10.14 17.96
CA THR A 75 4.95 11.23 18.84
C THR A 75 5.36 12.62 18.34
N LEU A 76 5.87 12.71 17.10
CA LEU A 76 6.44 13.93 16.53
C LEU A 76 5.42 15.06 16.31
N CYS A 77 4.13 14.75 16.32
CA CYS A 77 3.06 15.70 15.99
C CYS A 77 1.94 15.66 17.03
N GLN A 78 1.45 16.84 17.42
CA GLN A 78 0.24 16.98 18.23
C GLN A 78 -1.02 16.77 17.37
N GLY A 79 -2.14 16.40 18.02
CA GLY A 79 -3.43 16.19 17.35
C GLY A 79 -3.52 14.91 16.51
N LYS A 80 -2.56 13.98 16.64
CA LYS A 80 -2.59 12.65 16.03
C LYS A 80 -3.83 11.88 16.54
N LEU A 81 -4.67 11.41 15.62
CA LEU A 81 -5.78 10.51 15.95
C LEU A 81 -5.27 9.08 16.08
N SER A 82 -4.51 8.60 15.08
CA SER A 82 -3.87 7.29 15.11
C SER A 82 -2.73 7.19 14.09
N GLY A 83 -1.82 6.24 14.26
CA GLY A 83 -0.84 5.89 13.21
C GLY A 83 -1.52 5.14 12.07
N VAL A 84 -1.13 5.38 10.82
CA VAL A 84 -1.63 4.56 9.71
C VAL A 84 -1.09 3.15 9.89
N ARG A 85 -2.00 2.16 9.87
CA ARG A 85 -1.59 0.76 9.91
C ARG A 85 -0.80 0.45 8.65
N GLN A 86 0.36 -0.16 8.83
CA GLN A 86 1.25 -0.53 7.73
C GLN A 86 1.57 0.68 6.87
N PHE A 87 2.11 1.70 7.55
CA PHE A 87 2.52 2.92 6.88
C PHE A 87 3.62 2.65 5.85
N LEU A 88 4.43 1.60 6.00
CA LEU A 88 5.46 1.18 5.05
C LEU A 88 5.17 -0.22 4.50
N HIS A 89 5.16 -0.37 3.18
CA HIS A 89 5.18 -1.63 2.46
C HIS A 89 6.54 -1.78 1.75
N LYS A 90 7.23 -2.88 2.04
CA LYS A 90 8.58 -3.13 1.51
C LYS A 90 8.50 -3.72 0.10
N GLY A 91 9.28 -3.14 -0.81
CA GLY A 91 9.47 -3.63 -2.17
C GLY A 91 10.85 -4.26 -2.36
N ARG A 92 11.26 -4.41 -3.62
CA ARG A 92 12.59 -4.86 -4.03
C ARG A 92 13.33 -3.83 -4.90
N LYS A 93 12.59 -2.98 -5.61
CA LYS A 93 13.13 -1.94 -6.48
C LYS A 93 13.43 -0.68 -5.67
N PRO A 94 14.51 0.05 -5.96
CA PRO A 94 14.96 1.20 -5.17
C PRO A 94 14.14 2.48 -5.46
N ILE A 95 12.82 2.33 -5.62
CA ILE A 95 11.87 3.42 -5.83
C ILE A 95 10.83 3.36 -4.71
N LEU A 96 10.67 4.49 -4.03
CA LEU A 96 9.68 4.68 -2.97
C LEU A 96 8.48 5.47 -3.50
N VAL A 97 7.28 5.00 -3.25
CA VAL A 97 6.03 5.67 -3.61
C VAL A 97 5.40 6.26 -2.37
N LEU A 98 5.38 7.58 -2.27
CA LEU A 98 4.70 8.31 -1.21
C LEU A 98 3.25 8.56 -1.60
N HIS A 99 2.33 8.12 -0.75
CA HIS A 99 0.90 8.32 -0.94
C HIS A 99 0.22 8.58 0.40
N TYR A 100 -1.02 9.05 0.38
CA TYR A 100 -1.78 9.21 1.63
C TYR A 100 -3.21 8.76 1.45
N SER A 101 -3.61 7.80 2.28
CA SER A 101 -4.94 7.20 2.27
C SER A 101 -5.93 7.89 3.22
N GLY A 102 -5.45 8.73 4.15
CA GLY A 102 -6.32 9.45 5.06
C GLY A 102 -7.08 10.60 4.38
N ALA A 103 -8.16 11.05 5.02
CA ALA A 103 -8.87 12.25 4.59
C ALA A 103 -8.03 13.49 4.88
N THR A 104 -8.01 14.43 3.93
CA THR A 104 -7.28 15.71 4.00
C THR A 104 -8.21 16.91 3.98
N THR A 105 -9.46 16.73 3.56
CA THR A 105 -10.48 17.79 3.47
C THR A 105 -11.82 17.30 3.99
N ALA A 106 -12.67 18.22 4.47
CA ALA A 106 -14.02 17.94 4.96
C ALA A 106 -14.95 17.19 3.98
N LYS A 107 -14.63 17.20 2.68
CA LYS A 107 -15.40 16.51 1.64
C LYS A 107 -15.04 15.02 1.52
N GLU A 108 -13.87 14.63 2.03
CA GLU A 108 -13.37 13.26 1.95
C GLU A 108 -13.88 12.45 3.14
N LYS A 109 -14.33 11.23 2.87
CA LYS A 109 -14.73 10.31 3.94
C LYS A 109 -13.48 9.83 4.68
N PRO A 110 -13.50 9.80 6.02
CA PRO A 110 -12.45 9.15 6.80
C PRO A 110 -12.24 7.71 6.32
N PHE A 111 -10.98 7.31 6.20
CA PHE A 111 -10.61 5.97 5.79
C PHE A 111 -9.53 5.44 6.73
N THR A 112 -9.58 4.13 7.00
CA THR A 112 -8.57 3.43 7.78
C THR A 112 -8.31 2.09 7.13
N LYS A 113 -7.03 1.80 6.85
CA LYS A 113 -6.61 0.50 6.33
C LYS A 113 -6.98 -0.60 7.32
N THR A 114 -7.74 -1.59 6.85
CA THR A 114 -8.17 -2.73 7.68
C THR A 114 -7.44 -4.02 7.33
N ARG A 115 -6.92 -4.13 6.10
CA ARG A 115 -6.28 -5.35 5.59
C ARG A 115 -4.76 -5.22 5.60
N PRO A 116 -4.04 -6.33 5.87
CA PRO A 116 -2.59 -6.30 6.10
C PRO A 116 -1.72 -6.13 4.84
N ASN A 117 -2.29 -6.09 3.64
CA ASN A 117 -1.52 -5.88 2.40
C ASN A 117 -2.14 -4.75 1.56
N GLN A 118 -2.99 -3.93 2.17
CA GLN A 118 -3.71 -2.90 1.44
C GLN A 118 -2.84 -1.65 1.32
N ILE A 119 -2.45 -1.32 0.09
CA ILE A 119 -1.65 -0.12 -0.20
C ILE A 119 -2.60 1.06 -0.41
N PHE A 120 -3.61 0.93 -1.27
CA PHE A 120 -4.55 2.03 -1.57
C PHE A 120 -5.92 1.84 -0.90
N LYS A 121 -6.78 2.88 -0.94
CA LYS A 121 -8.12 2.84 -0.32
C LYS A 121 -9.01 1.71 -0.85
N ASP A 122 -8.83 1.34 -2.11
CA ASP A 122 -9.62 0.34 -2.79
C ASP A 122 -8.77 -0.51 -3.75
N LYS A 123 -9.27 -1.72 -4.04
CA LYS A 123 -8.59 -2.70 -4.88
C LYS A 123 -8.57 -2.30 -6.36
N LEU A 124 -9.52 -1.50 -6.83
CA LEU A 124 -9.54 -1.06 -8.24
C LEU A 124 -8.40 -0.08 -8.52
N THR A 125 -8.05 0.74 -7.53
CA THR A 125 -6.88 1.62 -7.57
C THR A 125 -5.60 0.79 -7.65
N GLU A 126 -5.45 -0.27 -6.84
CA GLU A 126 -4.31 -1.21 -6.92
C GLU A 126 -4.20 -1.86 -8.30
N VAL A 127 -5.31 -2.35 -8.86
CA VAL A 127 -5.34 -2.95 -10.21
C VAL A 127 -4.97 -1.94 -11.29
N SER A 128 -5.49 -0.72 -11.21
CA SER A 128 -5.17 0.33 -12.18
C SER A 128 -3.70 0.74 -12.09
N TRP A 129 -3.17 0.85 -10.88
CA TRP A 129 -1.77 1.16 -10.63
C TRP A 129 -0.85 0.05 -11.11
N ASP A 130 -1.18 -1.22 -10.88
CA ASP A 130 -0.43 -2.37 -11.40
C ASP A 130 -0.34 -2.35 -12.94
N GLY A 131 -1.45 -2.05 -13.62
CA GLY A 131 -1.46 -1.90 -15.08
C GLY A 131 -0.49 -0.81 -15.57
N ILE A 132 -0.41 0.31 -14.87
CA ILE A 132 0.52 1.41 -15.19
C ILE A 132 1.96 1.00 -14.92
N ILE A 133 2.24 0.42 -13.75
CA ILE A 133 3.59 0.01 -13.36
C ILE A 133 4.14 -1.06 -14.30
N LYS A 134 3.32 -2.04 -14.69
CA LYS A 134 3.70 -3.05 -15.69
C LYS A 134 4.01 -2.42 -17.04
N LYS A 135 3.19 -1.49 -17.54
CA LYS A 135 3.45 -0.77 -18.80
C LYS A 135 4.71 0.10 -18.73
N ALA A 136 4.92 0.79 -17.60
CA ALA A 136 6.05 1.68 -17.41
C ALA A 136 7.35 0.90 -17.23
N PHE A 137 7.41 -0.06 -16.30
CA PHE A 137 8.65 -0.69 -15.84
C PHE A 137 8.78 -2.19 -16.16
N GLY A 138 7.70 -2.86 -16.55
CA GLY A 138 7.71 -4.29 -16.89
C GLY A 138 7.60 -5.25 -15.70
N PHE A 139 7.31 -4.75 -14.49
CA PHE A 139 7.15 -5.57 -13.28
C PHE A 139 5.88 -5.23 -12.49
N SER A 140 5.58 -6.01 -11.44
CA SER A 140 4.40 -5.79 -10.58
C SER A 140 4.56 -4.57 -9.68
N TYR A 141 3.47 -3.84 -9.43
CA TYR A 141 3.52 -2.70 -8.49
C TYR A 141 4.03 -3.08 -7.09
N GLU A 142 3.83 -4.33 -6.65
CA GLU A 142 4.30 -4.86 -5.36
C GLU A 142 5.83 -4.88 -5.23
N GLU A 143 6.57 -4.73 -6.34
CA GLU A 143 8.03 -4.65 -6.30
C GLU A 143 8.55 -3.27 -5.86
N LEU A 144 7.71 -2.25 -5.80
CA LEU A 144 8.06 -0.91 -5.31
C LEU A 144 7.89 -0.81 -3.79
N TYR A 145 8.63 0.09 -3.15
CA TYR A 145 8.34 0.47 -1.77
C TYR A 145 7.18 1.45 -1.75
N TYR A 146 6.30 1.37 -0.74
CA TYR A 146 5.22 2.33 -0.54
C TYR A 146 5.26 2.84 0.88
N GLU A 147 5.13 4.16 1.05
CA GLU A 147 5.04 4.77 2.36
C GLU A 147 3.88 5.78 2.43
N GLU A 148 3.13 5.72 3.52
CA GLU A 148 2.09 6.68 3.85
C GLU A 148 2.74 7.98 4.31
N TYR A 149 2.48 9.06 3.57
CA TYR A 149 3.06 10.37 3.81
C TYR A 149 1.98 11.44 3.80
N PRO A 150 1.45 11.84 4.98
CA PRO A 150 1.98 11.54 6.32
C PRO A 150 1.66 10.12 6.84
N ALA A 151 2.51 9.60 7.72
CA ALA A 151 2.38 8.26 8.32
C ALA A 151 1.30 8.16 9.44
N CYS A 152 0.65 9.28 9.78
CA CYS A 152 -0.41 9.35 10.79
C CYS A 152 -1.71 9.91 10.19
N THR A 153 -2.83 9.54 10.82
CA THR A 153 -4.14 10.14 10.58
C THR A 153 -4.42 11.29 11.54
N PHE A 154 -5.05 12.35 11.03
CA PHE A 154 -5.39 13.57 11.77
C PHE A 154 -6.82 14.00 11.47
N SER A 155 -7.38 14.89 12.30
CA SER A 155 -8.71 15.47 12.05
C SER A 155 -8.71 16.30 10.77
N HIS A 156 -9.44 15.88 9.75
CA HIS A 156 -9.52 16.58 8.45
C HIS A 156 -10.48 17.77 8.47
N THR A 157 -11.30 17.91 9.52
CA THR A 157 -12.20 19.06 9.73
C THR A 157 -11.52 20.18 10.50
N ASP A 158 -10.64 19.83 11.44
CA ASP A 158 -10.05 20.81 12.37
C ASP A 158 -8.63 21.22 11.96
N SER A 159 -8.00 20.50 11.02
CA SER A 159 -6.64 20.79 10.57
C SER A 159 -6.60 21.91 9.53
N LYS A 160 -5.71 22.86 9.76
CA LYS A 160 -5.37 23.94 8.83
C LYS A 160 -4.19 23.54 7.93
N GLU A 161 -3.98 24.28 6.86
CA GLU A 161 -2.85 24.05 5.94
C GLU A 161 -1.49 24.14 6.65
N THR A 162 -1.35 25.06 7.61
CA THR A 162 -0.14 25.19 8.44
C THR A 162 0.16 23.93 9.25
N ASP A 163 -0.87 23.28 9.77
CA ASP A 163 -0.72 22.06 10.56
C ASP A 163 -0.20 20.92 9.69
N TRP A 164 -0.72 20.81 8.46
CA TRP A 164 -0.24 19.82 7.49
C TRP A 164 1.22 20.05 7.11
N LYS A 165 1.64 21.29 6.86
CA LYS A 165 3.04 21.62 6.55
C LYS A 165 3.98 21.19 7.68
N GLN A 166 3.64 21.53 8.93
CA GLN A 166 4.46 21.14 10.09
C GLN A 166 4.53 19.61 10.27
N ARG A 167 3.40 18.92 10.09
CA ARG A 167 3.33 17.46 10.20
C ARG A 167 4.16 16.76 9.14
N LEU A 168 4.10 17.22 7.89
CA LEU A 168 4.90 16.66 6.81
C LEU A 168 6.39 16.91 7.04
N GLU A 169 6.78 18.11 7.45
CA GLU A 169 8.17 18.42 7.78
C GLU A 169 8.71 17.48 8.87
N SER A 170 7.91 17.23 9.90
CA SER A 170 8.25 16.27 10.95
C SER A 170 8.30 14.84 10.42
N CYS A 171 7.41 14.47 9.49
CA CYS A 171 7.31 13.13 8.92
C CYS A 171 8.44 12.81 7.93
N LYS A 172 9.20 13.81 7.45
CA LYS A 172 10.37 13.60 6.59
C LYS A 172 11.41 12.66 7.21
N ILE A 173 11.50 12.61 8.55
CA ILE A 173 12.42 11.70 9.23
C ILE A 173 12.18 10.25 8.85
N HIS A 174 10.91 9.83 8.72
CA HIS A 174 10.58 8.45 8.34
C HIS A 174 10.90 8.16 6.88
N VAL A 175 10.65 9.12 5.99
CA VAL A 175 11.07 9.00 4.60
C VAL A 175 12.59 8.88 4.51
N LYS A 176 13.33 9.69 5.27
CA LYS A 176 14.79 9.62 5.33
C LYS A 176 15.27 8.25 5.83
N GLU A 177 14.70 7.77 6.93
CA GLU A 177 14.98 6.43 7.48
C GLU A 177 14.75 5.35 6.41
N THR A 178 13.62 5.38 5.71
CA THR A 178 13.32 4.45 4.61
C THR A 178 14.34 4.55 3.47
N VAL A 179 14.73 5.77 3.09
CA VAL A 179 15.70 5.98 2.02
C VAL A 179 17.07 5.39 2.38
N ASP A 180 17.55 5.69 3.59
CA ASP A 180 18.85 5.23 4.08
C ASP A 180 18.86 3.71 4.33
N GLU A 181 17.82 3.15 4.95
CA GLU A 181 17.74 1.71 5.29
C GLU A 181 17.64 0.82 4.03
N PHE A 182 16.85 1.24 3.04
CA PHE A 182 16.55 0.41 1.85
C PHE A 182 17.28 0.84 0.58
N GLY A 183 18.17 1.84 0.66
CA GLY A 183 18.95 2.32 -0.48
C GLY A 183 18.06 2.86 -1.61
N ILE A 184 17.02 3.62 -1.26
CA ILE A 184 16.09 4.20 -2.24
C ILE A 184 16.83 5.25 -3.08
N LYS A 185 16.70 5.14 -4.41
CA LYS A 185 17.37 6.02 -5.38
C LYS A 185 16.45 7.11 -5.91
N ALA A 186 15.14 6.93 -5.88
CA ALA A 186 14.17 7.92 -6.32
C ALA A 186 12.82 7.78 -5.59
N ILE A 187 12.06 8.86 -5.50
CA ILE A 187 10.74 8.88 -4.87
C ILE A 187 9.67 9.34 -5.87
N VAL A 188 8.55 8.61 -5.93
CA VAL A 188 7.33 9.05 -6.60
C VAL A 188 6.37 9.60 -5.55
N ILE A 189 5.92 10.85 -5.70
CA ILE A 189 4.93 11.45 -4.80
C ILE A 189 3.57 11.51 -5.51
N LEU A 190 2.60 10.77 -4.98
CA LEU A 190 1.24 10.70 -5.52
C LEU A 190 0.37 11.85 -5.03
N GLY A 191 -0.70 12.11 -5.78
CA GLY A 191 -1.48 13.35 -5.74
C GLY A 191 -1.85 13.92 -4.35
N SER A 192 -2.32 13.11 -3.39
CA SER A 192 -2.67 13.63 -2.06
C SER A 192 -1.43 14.10 -1.30
N SER A 193 -0.40 13.27 -1.23
CA SER A 193 0.89 13.62 -0.60
C SER A 193 1.57 14.80 -1.30
N ALA A 194 1.53 14.88 -2.63
CA ALA A 194 2.10 15.99 -3.40
C ALA A 194 1.38 17.31 -3.09
N ARG A 195 0.04 17.29 -3.02
CA ARG A 195 -0.76 18.46 -2.66
C ARG A 195 -0.52 18.92 -1.22
N LEU A 196 -0.37 17.99 -0.29
CA LEU A 196 -0.04 18.32 1.10
C LEU A 196 1.37 18.94 1.19
N LEU A 197 2.34 18.39 0.45
CA LEU A 197 3.75 18.82 0.52
C LEU A 197 3.99 20.17 -0.15
N PHE A 198 3.46 20.39 -1.35
CA PHE A 198 3.75 21.57 -2.16
C PHE A 198 2.61 22.60 -2.19
N GLY A 199 1.40 22.23 -1.77
CA GLY A 199 0.18 22.99 -2.06
C GLY A 199 -0.41 22.62 -3.43
N ALA A 200 -1.70 22.93 -3.64
CA ALA A 200 -2.44 22.46 -4.80
C ALA A 200 -1.90 22.99 -6.15
N ASP A 201 -1.50 24.25 -6.21
CA ASP A 201 -1.07 24.88 -7.47
C ASP A 201 0.35 24.44 -7.85
N LYS A 202 1.28 24.51 -6.90
CA LYS A 202 2.65 24.01 -7.11
C LYS A 202 2.67 22.51 -7.44
N ALA A 203 1.86 21.69 -6.77
CA ALA A 203 1.77 20.27 -7.08
C ALA A 203 1.34 20.01 -8.53
N LYS A 204 0.49 20.86 -9.12
CA LYS A 204 0.13 20.78 -10.55
C LYS A 204 1.28 21.20 -11.46
N GLU A 205 2.00 22.27 -11.12
CA GLU A 205 3.14 22.78 -11.88
C GLU A 205 4.32 21.81 -11.93
N GLN A 206 4.46 20.97 -10.89
CA GLN A 206 5.54 19.99 -10.76
C GLN A 206 5.22 18.61 -11.35
N LEU A 207 4.01 18.40 -11.89
CA LEU A 207 3.63 17.11 -12.47
C LEU A 207 4.59 16.71 -13.59
N GLY A 208 5.12 15.49 -13.50
CA GLY A 208 6.02 14.93 -14.51
C GLY A 208 7.44 15.49 -14.50
N LYS A 209 7.77 16.42 -13.58
CA LYS A 209 9.12 16.97 -13.43
C LYS A 209 9.88 16.22 -12.34
N VAL A 210 11.15 15.94 -12.61
CA VAL A 210 12.09 15.45 -11.60
C VAL A 210 12.75 16.64 -10.94
N MET A 211 12.74 16.67 -9.62
CA MET A 211 13.40 17.68 -8.80
C MET A 211 14.09 17.03 -7.61
N ASP A 212 15.11 17.68 -7.05
CA ASP A 212 15.75 17.17 -5.85
C ASP A 212 14.96 17.59 -4.60
N TRP A 213 14.68 16.61 -3.73
CA TRP A 213 14.13 16.87 -2.41
C TRP A 213 15.21 16.69 -1.35
N ASP A 214 15.38 17.73 -0.52
CA ASP A 214 16.30 17.70 0.61
C ASP A 214 15.61 17.06 1.83
N LEU A 215 16.09 15.88 2.20
CA LEU A 215 15.74 15.13 3.39
C LEU A 215 16.82 15.32 4.47
N ASN A 216 16.99 16.56 4.94
CA ASN A 216 17.94 16.95 5.97
C ASN A 216 19.39 16.53 5.65
N GLY A 217 19.90 17.05 4.52
CA GLY A 217 21.27 16.83 4.04
C GLY A 217 21.40 15.72 3.00
N LEU A 218 20.35 14.92 2.79
CA LEU A 218 20.29 13.90 1.74
C LEU A 218 19.40 14.39 0.60
N LYS A 219 19.99 14.60 -0.58
CA LYS A 219 19.23 14.95 -1.79
C LYS A 219 18.79 13.69 -2.51
N ILE A 220 17.49 13.54 -2.72
CA ILE A 220 16.91 12.43 -3.49
C ILE A 220 16.05 12.97 -4.63
N PRO A 221 16.16 12.44 -5.86
CA PRO A 221 15.29 12.84 -6.94
C PRO A 221 13.86 12.38 -6.66
N ILE A 222 12.93 13.31 -6.82
CA ILE A 222 11.50 13.08 -6.65
C ILE A 222 10.76 13.39 -7.94
N LEU A 223 9.70 12.65 -8.20
CA LEU A 223 8.78 12.84 -9.32
C LEU A 223 7.36 12.95 -8.76
N THR A 224 6.65 14.02 -9.09
CA THR A 224 5.23 14.14 -8.72
C THR A 224 4.32 13.65 -9.85
N THR A 225 3.28 12.90 -9.49
CA THR A 225 2.26 12.47 -10.43
C THR A 225 0.87 12.50 -9.78
N ARG A 226 -0.18 12.37 -10.60
CA ARG A 226 -1.56 12.34 -10.11
C ARG A 226 -1.80 11.08 -9.27
N SER A 227 -2.92 11.03 -8.55
CA SER A 227 -3.30 9.79 -7.84
C SER A 227 -3.91 8.79 -8.84
N PRO A 228 -3.56 7.48 -8.77
CA PRO A 228 -4.24 6.44 -9.55
C PRO A 228 -5.75 6.34 -9.24
N GLU A 229 -6.21 6.85 -8.09
CA GLU A 229 -7.63 6.98 -7.76
C GLU A 229 -8.40 7.81 -8.83
N ALA A 230 -7.71 8.74 -9.51
CA ALA A 230 -8.32 9.55 -10.58
C ALA A 230 -8.71 8.70 -11.81
N LEU A 231 -7.94 7.65 -12.13
CA LEU A 231 -8.25 6.74 -13.23
C LEU A 231 -9.47 5.87 -12.91
N VAL A 232 -9.58 5.42 -11.67
CA VAL A 232 -10.75 4.67 -11.18
C VAL A 232 -11.98 5.56 -11.26
N PHE A 233 -11.89 6.80 -10.79
CA PHE A 233 -12.98 7.77 -10.83
C PHE A 233 -13.48 8.05 -12.26
N LEU A 234 -12.57 8.26 -13.21
CA LEU A 234 -12.94 8.44 -14.63
C LEU A 234 -13.58 7.17 -15.20
N GLY A 235 -13.07 5.99 -14.86
CA GLY A 235 -13.64 4.71 -15.26
C GLY A 235 -15.05 4.49 -14.69
N GLU A 236 -15.31 4.85 -13.45
CA GLU A 236 -16.65 4.76 -12.85
C GLU A 236 -17.62 5.78 -13.44
N LYS A 237 -17.16 6.99 -13.76
CA LYS A 237 -17.96 8.00 -14.47
C LYS A 237 -18.35 7.55 -15.87
N ALA A 238 -17.41 6.97 -16.62
CA ALA A 238 -17.68 6.41 -17.94
C ALA A 238 -18.78 5.33 -17.86
N LYS A 239 -18.73 4.42 -16.87
CA LYS A 239 -19.76 3.37 -16.68
C LYS A 239 -21.15 3.91 -16.35
N LYS A 240 -21.24 5.12 -15.81
CA LYS A 240 -22.50 5.79 -15.41
C LYS A 240 -22.95 6.84 -16.43
N ALA A 241 -22.24 7.00 -17.54
CA ALA A 241 -22.58 7.98 -18.55
C ALA A 241 -23.69 7.45 -19.45
N ASP A 242 -24.83 8.13 -19.46
CA ASP A 242 -26.00 7.75 -20.26
C ASP A 242 -25.89 8.19 -21.74
N SER A 243 -24.92 9.05 -22.07
CA SER A 243 -24.72 9.54 -23.44
C SER A 243 -23.37 9.11 -24.03
N GLU A 244 -23.37 8.70 -25.30
CA GLU A 244 -22.18 8.25 -26.03
C GLU A 244 -21.07 9.32 -26.08
N THR A 245 -21.44 10.60 -26.19
CA THR A 245 -20.49 11.71 -26.20
C THR A 245 -19.73 11.83 -24.88
N ASN A 246 -20.41 11.65 -23.75
CA ASN A 246 -19.78 11.68 -22.43
C ASN A 246 -18.91 10.45 -22.21
N LEU A 247 -19.35 9.27 -22.69
CA LEU A 247 -18.57 8.04 -22.64
C LEU A 247 -17.23 8.19 -23.37
N PHE A 248 -17.26 8.73 -24.59
CA PHE A 248 -16.06 8.97 -25.39
C PHE A 248 -15.12 9.98 -24.72
N GLN A 249 -15.66 11.08 -24.18
CA GLN A 249 -14.85 12.08 -23.48
C GLN A 249 -14.14 11.49 -22.26
N TYR A 250 -14.85 10.76 -21.39
CA TYR A 250 -14.23 10.13 -20.21
C TYR A 250 -13.22 9.04 -20.61
N GLY A 251 -13.48 8.29 -21.68
CA GLY A 251 -12.55 7.31 -22.23
C GLY A 251 -11.24 7.95 -22.68
N LYS A 252 -11.34 9.05 -23.44
CA LYS A 252 -10.18 9.82 -23.90
C LYS A 252 -9.40 10.44 -22.75
N GLU A 253 -10.08 11.12 -21.82
CA GLU A 253 -9.45 11.70 -20.63
C GLU A 253 -8.72 10.65 -19.79
N LYS A 254 -9.28 9.43 -19.69
CA LYS A 254 -8.64 8.32 -19.00
C LYS A 254 -7.39 7.85 -19.74
N GLN A 255 -7.46 7.69 -21.06
CA GLN A 255 -6.31 7.27 -21.87
C GLN A 255 -5.17 8.30 -21.79
N ASP A 256 -5.47 9.59 -21.99
CA ASP A 256 -4.50 10.68 -21.88
C ASP A 256 -3.82 10.69 -20.51
N LEU A 257 -4.61 10.39 -19.45
CA LEU A 257 -4.08 10.28 -18.09
C LEU A 257 -3.18 9.04 -17.91
N GLU A 258 -3.55 7.87 -18.44
CA GLU A 258 -2.70 6.68 -18.42
C GLU A 258 -1.38 6.91 -19.14
N GLU A 259 -1.41 7.54 -20.31
CA GLU A 259 -0.21 7.88 -21.10
C GLU A 259 0.68 8.87 -20.35
N SER A 260 0.09 9.87 -19.70
CA SER A 260 0.81 10.80 -18.82
C SER A 260 1.50 10.08 -17.66
N PHE A 261 0.81 9.14 -16.99
CA PHE A 261 1.42 8.33 -15.93
C PHE A 261 2.63 7.55 -16.43
N ILE A 262 2.48 6.82 -17.55
CA ILE A 262 3.54 5.98 -18.12
C ILE A 262 4.74 6.85 -18.53
N SER A 263 4.48 7.99 -19.17
CA SER A 263 5.51 8.95 -19.58
C SER A 263 6.30 9.45 -18.37
N HIS A 264 5.62 9.94 -17.33
CA HIS A 264 6.27 10.44 -16.13
C HIS A 264 7.10 9.36 -15.43
N LEU A 265 6.52 8.18 -15.21
CA LEU A 265 7.19 7.09 -14.50
C LEU A 265 8.38 6.54 -15.29
N SER A 266 8.31 6.53 -16.62
CA SER A 266 9.41 6.04 -17.46
C SER A 266 10.71 6.84 -17.29
N ILE A 267 10.63 8.10 -16.86
CA ILE A 267 11.80 8.92 -16.50
C ILE A 267 12.62 8.24 -15.40
N LEU A 268 11.96 7.52 -14.49
CA LEU A 268 12.63 6.89 -13.35
C LEU A 268 13.31 5.56 -13.68
N LYS A 269 13.24 5.08 -14.92
CA LYS A 269 13.90 3.82 -15.34
C LYS A 269 15.40 3.82 -15.06
N GLN A 270 16.04 4.98 -15.15
CA GLN A 270 17.47 5.12 -14.87
C GLN A 270 17.87 4.86 -13.40
N TYR A 271 16.89 4.80 -12.49
CA TYR A 271 17.13 4.56 -11.06
C TYR A 271 16.86 3.10 -10.65
N LEU A 272 16.35 2.25 -11.55
CA LEU A 272 16.12 0.82 -11.32
C LEU A 272 17.40 0.01 -11.45
#